data_AF-A0A2E5NJM2-F1
#
_entry.id   AF-A0A2E5NJM2-F1
#
_cell.length_a   1.000
_cell.length_b   1.000
_cell.length_c   1.000
_cell.angle_alpha   90.00
_cell.angle_beta   90.00
_cell.angle_gamma   90.00
#
_symmetry.space_group_name_H-M   'P 1'
#
loop_
_entity.id
_entity.type
_entity.pdbx_description
1 polymer ?
#
loop_
_entity_poly.entity_id
_entity_poly.type
_entity_poly.pdbx_seq_one_letter_code
_entity_poly.pdbx_strand_id
1 'polypeptide(L)'
;MLTKGRLKMMTRSVFTLSLSLLFVQACDAQAPNIDETIEDVAYALGTLRGVQRRMDSMNTLQFSGHGTSNILGDDGQWTSYEITSATIGINYFIPAVRSDVTRIAEDGNEERIIEVARADRAWNERLPGVDPTEVNGEVAERTQQIWLTPHGVITAAVHNPNSVTVDNVSGQTILSVEVDGLSVVARLDENSRPAVVEMMIDHPVLGETLLEAEYTGYIDWPILDVYFPSNIVHRLGGEVVLEMTVSDFYQNPYVIFPTPELLSRSLQ
;
A
#
# COMPACT_ATOMS: atom_id res chain seq x y z
N MET A 1 105.25 10.40 -8.95
CA MET A 1 104.77 11.77 -9.27
C MET A 1 103.47 11.60 -10.07
N LEU A 2 102.33 12.05 -9.50
CA LEU A 2 101.07 12.51 -10.13
C LEU A 2 100.74 12.02 -11.58
N THR A 3 99.55 11.52 -11.99
CA THR A 3 98.17 11.61 -11.50
C THR A 3 97.23 10.74 -12.37
N LYS A 4 96.18 10.16 -11.76
CA LYS A 4 94.76 9.98 -12.19
C LYS A 4 94.38 9.52 -13.62
N GLY A 5 93.54 8.48 -13.66
CA GLY A 5 92.50 8.24 -14.68
C GLY A 5 91.45 7.20 -14.20
N ARG A 6 90.21 7.64 -13.95
CA ARG A 6 89.04 6.85 -13.49
C ARG A 6 88.36 6.15 -14.67
N LEU A 7 87.74 4.97 -14.44
CA LEU A 7 86.48 4.62 -15.09
C LEU A 7 85.55 3.84 -14.15
N LYS A 8 84.29 4.30 -14.08
CA LYS A 8 83.22 3.86 -13.17
C LYS A 8 82.54 2.59 -13.67
N MET A 9 82.23 1.72 -12.72
CA MET A 9 81.35 0.54 -12.83
C MET A 9 79.88 0.98 -12.97
N MET A 10 79.14 0.42 -13.92
CA MET A 10 77.69 0.61 -14.09
C MET A 10 76.98 -0.63 -13.54
N THR A 11 76.30 -0.50 -12.41
CA THR A 11 75.46 -1.55 -11.81
C THR A 11 74.00 -1.28 -12.20
N ARG A 12 73.38 -2.21 -12.93
CA ARG A 12 71.94 -2.18 -13.27
C ARG A 12 71.15 -2.86 -12.16
N SER A 13 70.31 -2.11 -11.44
CA SER A 13 69.30 -2.66 -10.54
C SER A 13 68.02 -2.97 -11.30
N VAL A 14 67.48 -4.18 -11.13
CA VAL A 14 66.16 -4.60 -11.61
C VAL A 14 65.19 -4.52 -10.44
N PHE A 15 64.12 -3.73 -10.57
CA PHE A 15 63.01 -3.65 -9.62
C PHE A 15 61.89 -4.57 -10.13
N THR A 16 61.55 -5.60 -9.35
CA THR A 16 60.42 -6.50 -9.65
C THR A 16 59.20 -5.99 -8.90
N LEU A 17 58.18 -5.53 -9.64
CA LEU A 17 56.91 -5.06 -9.08
C LEU A 17 55.96 -6.26 -8.95
N SER A 18 55.71 -6.72 -7.72
CA SER A 18 54.72 -7.74 -7.40
C SER A 18 53.34 -7.12 -7.31
N LEU A 19 52.45 -7.46 -8.25
CA LEU A 19 51.05 -7.03 -8.29
C LEU A 19 50.18 -8.03 -7.51
N SER A 20 49.72 -7.63 -6.33
CA SER A 20 48.77 -8.39 -5.52
C SER A 20 47.35 -8.13 -6.03
N LEU A 21 46.69 -9.11 -6.66
CA LEU A 21 45.26 -9.03 -6.96
C LEU A 21 44.45 -9.31 -5.68
N LEU A 22 43.72 -8.30 -5.20
CA LEU A 22 42.61 -8.47 -4.26
C LEU A 22 41.40 -9.01 -5.04
N PHE A 23 41.01 -10.27 -4.77
CA PHE A 23 39.71 -10.78 -5.20
C PHE A 23 38.64 -10.16 -4.30
N VAL A 24 37.93 -9.17 -4.81
CA VAL A 24 36.64 -8.76 -4.25
C VAL A 24 35.65 -9.86 -4.65
N GLN A 25 35.27 -10.71 -3.71
CA GLN A 25 34.08 -11.54 -3.87
C GLN A 25 32.88 -10.58 -3.89
N ALA A 26 32.38 -10.28 -5.08
CA ALA A 26 31.03 -9.77 -5.22
C ALA A 26 30.11 -10.84 -4.64
N CYS A 27 29.44 -10.53 -3.54
CA CYS A 27 28.29 -11.30 -3.10
C CYS A 27 27.24 -11.04 -4.18
N ASP A 28 27.02 -11.99 -5.09
CA ASP A 28 25.88 -11.94 -6.01
C ASP A 28 24.63 -12.06 -5.13
N ALA A 29 24.08 -10.92 -4.71
CA ALA A 29 22.75 -10.87 -4.14
C ALA A 29 21.81 -11.36 -5.25
N GLN A 30 21.29 -12.57 -5.10
CA GLN A 30 20.29 -13.12 -6.01
C GLN A 30 19.13 -12.13 -6.09
N ALA A 31 18.70 -11.79 -7.31
CA ALA A 31 17.53 -10.96 -7.50
C ALA A 31 16.33 -11.59 -6.75
N PRO A 32 15.49 -10.81 -6.05
CA PRO A 32 14.35 -11.35 -5.32
C PRO A 32 13.47 -12.21 -6.23
N ASN A 33 13.04 -13.37 -5.74
CA ASN A 33 12.10 -14.22 -6.46
C ASN A 33 10.68 -13.64 -6.27
N ILE A 34 9.99 -13.35 -7.38
CA ILE A 34 8.65 -12.76 -7.37
C ILE A 34 7.64 -13.66 -6.65
N ASP A 35 7.56 -14.94 -7.03
CA ASP A 35 6.59 -15.88 -6.45
C ASP A 35 6.83 -16.08 -4.95
N GLU A 36 8.09 -16.24 -4.56
CA GLU A 36 8.48 -16.36 -3.15
C GLU A 36 8.14 -15.08 -2.36
N THR A 37 8.35 -13.90 -2.94
CA THR A 37 8.02 -12.63 -2.30
C THR A 37 6.51 -12.48 -2.09
N ILE A 38 5.69 -12.77 -3.11
CA ILE A 38 4.23 -12.73 -2.99
C ILE A 38 3.77 -13.72 -1.92
N GLU A 39 4.34 -14.92 -1.91
CA GLU A 39 4.02 -15.96 -0.95
C GLU A 39 4.39 -15.59 0.50
N ASP A 40 5.57 -15.00 0.70
CA ASP A 40 6.03 -14.51 2.00
C ASP A 40 5.13 -13.40 2.53
N VAL A 41 4.72 -12.45 1.67
CA VAL A 41 3.79 -11.38 2.05
C VAL A 41 2.42 -11.96 2.39
N ALA A 42 1.91 -12.88 1.58
CA ALA A 42 0.63 -13.55 1.83
C ALA A 42 0.66 -14.36 3.14
N TYR A 43 1.78 -15.00 3.46
CA TYR A 43 1.99 -15.66 4.74
C TYR A 43 2.03 -14.65 5.90
N ALA A 44 2.80 -13.57 5.76
CA ALA A 44 2.96 -12.54 6.79
C ALA A 44 1.67 -11.78 7.12
N LEU A 45 0.75 -11.64 6.15
CA LEU A 45 -0.58 -11.08 6.34
C LEU A 45 -1.61 -12.13 6.78
N GLY A 46 -1.30 -13.42 6.71
CA GLY A 46 -2.22 -14.50 7.08
C GLY A 46 -3.24 -14.87 6.01
N THR A 47 -3.02 -14.43 4.76
CA THR A 47 -3.89 -14.74 3.62
C THR A 47 -3.52 -16.06 2.93
N LEU A 48 -2.33 -16.61 3.20
CA LEU A 48 -1.89 -17.93 2.72
C LEU A 48 -2.57 -19.07 3.50
N ARG A 49 -3.45 -19.86 2.85
CA ARG A 49 -4.19 -20.95 3.52
C ARG A 49 -4.27 -22.24 2.70
N GLY A 50 -4.42 -23.35 3.42
CA GLY A 50 -4.67 -24.68 2.85
C GLY A 50 -3.44 -25.37 2.28
N VAL A 51 -3.60 -26.67 1.94
CA VAL A 51 -2.51 -27.49 1.38
C VAL A 51 -2.09 -26.99 -0.01
N GLN A 52 -3.03 -26.40 -0.75
CA GLN A 52 -2.79 -25.78 -2.05
C GLN A 52 -2.09 -24.41 -1.95
N ARG A 53 -1.78 -23.92 -0.73
CA ARG A 53 -1.07 -22.65 -0.51
C ARG A 53 -1.74 -21.48 -1.23
N ARG A 54 -3.06 -21.38 -1.06
CA ARG A 54 -3.87 -20.31 -1.67
C ARG A 54 -3.53 -18.98 -0.98
N MET A 55 -2.97 -18.03 -1.72
CA MET A 55 -2.49 -16.72 -1.22
C MET A 55 -3.59 -15.67 -1.07
N ASP A 56 -4.77 -15.88 -1.67
CA ASP A 56 -5.90 -14.95 -1.72
C ASP A 56 -7.12 -15.49 -0.92
N SER A 57 -6.89 -16.15 0.22
CA SER A 57 -7.98 -16.76 0.99
C SER A 57 -8.96 -15.76 1.64
N MET A 58 -8.62 -14.47 1.61
CA MET A 58 -9.46 -13.37 2.07
C MET A 58 -10.14 -12.68 0.90
N ASN A 59 -11.44 -12.89 0.75
CA ASN A 59 -12.25 -12.27 -0.30
C ASN A 59 -12.84 -10.93 0.17
N THR A 60 -13.09 -10.79 1.46
CA THR A 60 -13.63 -9.57 2.06
C THR A 60 -12.87 -9.20 3.33
N LEU A 61 -12.95 -7.93 3.67
CA LEU A 61 -12.28 -7.35 4.84
C LEU A 61 -13.15 -6.21 5.38
N GLN A 62 -13.15 -6.04 6.69
CA GLN A 62 -13.74 -4.87 7.33
C GLN A 62 -12.84 -4.42 8.47
N PHE A 63 -12.63 -3.11 8.60
CA PHE A 63 -11.99 -2.54 9.78
C PHE A 63 -12.73 -1.28 10.22
N SER A 64 -12.57 -0.94 11.50
CA SER A 64 -13.14 0.25 12.11
C SER A 64 -12.08 1.00 12.90
N GLY A 65 -12.29 2.29 13.08
CA GLY A 65 -11.34 3.15 13.78
C GLY A 65 -11.83 4.58 13.98
N HIS A 66 -10.93 5.41 14.48
CA HIS A 66 -11.15 6.84 14.69
C HIS A 66 -9.85 7.61 14.41
N GLY A 67 -9.92 8.94 14.30
CA GLY A 67 -8.73 9.76 14.07
C GLY A 67 -9.03 11.09 13.43
N THR A 68 -8.27 11.47 12.41
CA THR A 68 -8.38 12.76 11.74
C THR A 68 -8.33 12.59 10.23
N SER A 69 -9.08 13.43 9.51
CA SER A 69 -8.94 13.59 8.06
C SER A 69 -8.66 15.04 7.72
N ASN A 70 -7.74 15.28 6.80
CA ASN A 70 -7.51 16.62 6.23
C ASN A 70 -7.90 16.58 4.76
N ILE A 71 -8.84 17.44 4.37
CA ILE A 71 -9.40 17.50 3.02
C ILE A 71 -8.94 18.79 2.37
N LEU A 72 -8.46 18.69 1.13
CA LEU A 72 -8.13 19.83 0.31
C LEU A 72 -9.39 20.33 -0.40
N GLY A 73 -9.84 21.54 -0.08
CA GLY A 73 -10.92 22.20 -0.78
C GLY A 73 -10.51 22.65 -2.19
N ASP A 74 -11.51 22.89 -3.04
CA ASP A 74 -11.31 23.43 -4.40
C ASP A 74 -10.64 24.82 -4.40
N ASP A 75 -10.67 25.52 -3.27
CA ASP A 75 -9.97 26.79 -3.02
C ASP A 75 -8.48 26.61 -2.64
N GLY A 76 -8.01 25.36 -2.59
CA GLY A 76 -6.66 25.01 -2.20
C GLY A 76 -6.38 25.11 -0.70
N GLN A 77 -7.41 25.28 0.14
CA GLN A 77 -7.27 25.27 1.59
C GLN A 77 -7.46 23.87 2.16
N TRP A 78 -6.63 23.53 3.15
CA TRP A 78 -6.78 22.29 3.90
C TRP A 78 -7.71 22.50 5.10
N THR A 79 -8.76 21.69 5.19
CA THR A 79 -9.65 21.64 6.35
C THR A 79 -9.47 20.33 7.09
N SER A 80 -9.27 20.41 8.41
CA SER A 80 -9.14 19.26 9.29
C SER A 80 -10.47 18.90 9.93
N TYR A 81 -10.80 17.61 9.95
CA TYR A 81 -11.99 17.05 10.59
C TYR A 81 -11.59 15.94 11.55
N GLU A 82 -12.19 15.93 12.75
CA GLU A 82 -12.10 14.80 13.67
C GLU A 82 -13.03 13.68 13.19
N ILE A 83 -12.48 12.48 13.00
CA ILE A 83 -13.24 11.25 12.74
C ILE A 83 -13.55 10.59 14.07
N THR A 84 -14.81 10.64 14.49
CA THR A 84 -15.26 9.98 15.72
C THR A 84 -15.50 8.49 15.52
N SER A 85 -15.87 8.08 14.30
CA SER A 85 -15.93 6.68 13.91
C SER A 85 -15.80 6.52 12.40
N ALA A 86 -15.12 5.46 11.98
CA ALA A 86 -15.08 5.00 10.60
C ALA A 86 -15.27 3.49 10.56
N THR A 87 -15.99 2.99 9.57
CA THR A 87 -16.07 1.56 9.23
C THR A 87 -15.89 1.40 7.74
N ILE A 88 -14.85 0.66 7.34
CA ILE A 88 -14.49 0.46 5.96
C ILE A 88 -14.69 -1.02 5.64
N GLY A 89 -15.56 -1.32 4.69
CA GLY A 89 -15.78 -2.68 4.16
C GLY A 89 -15.23 -2.80 2.75
N ILE A 90 -14.49 -3.86 2.46
CA ILE A 90 -13.87 -4.13 1.16
C ILE A 90 -14.24 -5.53 0.67
N ASN A 91 -14.46 -5.67 -0.63
CA ASN A 91 -14.55 -6.95 -1.33
C ASN A 91 -13.55 -6.97 -2.48
N TYR A 92 -12.63 -7.94 -2.46
CA TYR A 92 -11.60 -8.11 -3.49
C TYR A 92 -12.08 -8.99 -4.66
N PHE A 93 -13.03 -9.90 -4.41
CA PHE A 93 -13.57 -10.79 -5.45
C PHE A 93 -14.44 -10.03 -6.47
N ILE A 94 -15.24 -9.09 -5.98
CA ILE A 94 -15.92 -8.08 -6.78
C ILE A 94 -15.44 -6.72 -6.28
N PRO A 95 -14.33 -6.17 -6.83
CA PRO A 95 -13.70 -4.94 -6.35
C PRO A 95 -14.74 -3.87 -5.98
N ALA A 96 -14.91 -3.71 -4.67
CA ALA A 96 -15.88 -2.82 -4.08
C ALA A 96 -15.43 -2.37 -2.69
N VAL A 97 -15.79 -1.14 -2.34
CA VAL A 97 -15.49 -0.54 -1.04
C VAL A 97 -16.69 0.28 -0.57
N ARG A 98 -16.90 0.30 0.75
CA ARG A 98 -17.85 1.18 1.44
C ARG A 98 -17.10 1.81 2.59
N SER A 99 -17.01 3.13 2.59
CA SER A 99 -16.52 3.94 3.70
C SER A 99 -17.73 4.54 4.42
N ASP A 100 -17.90 4.23 5.70
CA ASP A 100 -18.96 4.79 6.56
C ASP A 100 -18.28 5.56 7.67
N VAL A 101 -18.23 6.89 7.54
CA VAL A 101 -17.46 7.79 8.38
C VAL A 101 -18.38 8.77 9.08
N THR A 102 -18.24 8.90 10.39
CA THR A 102 -18.80 9.99 11.17
C THR A 102 -17.67 10.91 11.61
N ARG A 103 -17.83 12.20 11.32
CA ARG A 103 -16.85 13.24 11.63
C ARG A 103 -17.51 14.45 12.30
N ILE A 104 -16.72 15.31 12.94
CA ILE A 104 -17.16 16.61 13.43
C ILE A 104 -17.00 17.65 12.32
N ALA A 105 -18.11 18.23 11.87
CA ALA A 105 -18.12 19.29 10.87
C ALA A 105 -17.62 20.64 11.43
N GLU A 106 -17.38 21.62 10.55
CA GLU A 106 -16.88 22.95 10.93
C GLU A 106 -17.80 23.71 11.90
N ASP A 107 -19.11 23.44 11.85
CA ASP A 107 -20.10 24.02 12.75
C ASP A 107 -20.16 23.33 14.14
N GLY A 108 -19.37 22.27 14.33
CA GLY A 108 -19.27 21.47 15.53
C GLY A 108 -20.29 20.33 15.65
N ASN A 109 -21.15 20.12 14.66
CA ASN A 109 -22.11 19.02 14.65
C ASN A 109 -21.50 17.74 14.04
N GLU A 110 -22.05 16.58 14.42
CA GLU A 110 -21.72 15.32 13.75
C GLU A 110 -22.27 15.29 12.33
N GLU A 111 -21.41 14.90 11.39
CA GLU A 111 -21.74 14.62 10.01
C GLU A 111 -21.37 13.18 9.69
N ARG A 112 -22.31 12.42 9.13
CA ARG A 112 -22.07 11.05 8.68
C ARG A 112 -22.11 10.97 7.16
N ILE A 113 -21.06 10.40 6.59
CA ILE A 113 -20.85 10.25 5.15
C ILE A 113 -20.68 8.76 4.87
N ILE A 114 -21.45 8.24 3.91
CA ILE A 114 -21.31 6.86 3.45
C ILE A 114 -21.08 6.87 1.95
N GLU A 115 -19.91 6.42 1.55
CA GLU A 115 -19.44 6.42 0.18
C GLU A 115 -19.17 4.99 -0.25
N VAL A 116 -19.68 4.64 -1.43
CA VAL A 116 -19.53 3.32 -2.00
C VAL A 116 -18.95 3.43 -3.39
N ALA A 117 -18.09 2.48 -3.74
CA ALA A 117 -17.73 2.21 -5.12
C ALA A 117 -17.75 0.71 -5.39
N ARG A 118 -18.11 0.34 -6.61
CA ARG A 118 -18.11 -1.03 -7.11
C ARG A 118 -17.96 -1.00 -8.62
N ALA A 119 -16.97 -1.73 -9.13
CA ALA A 119 -16.67 -1.75 -10.56
C ALA A 119 -16.52 -0.32 -11.11
N ASP A 120 -17.34 0.06 -12.10
CA ASP A 120 -17.32 1.33 -12.80
C ASP A 120 -18.26 2.39 -12.21
N ARG A 121 -18.75 2.19 -10.98
CA ARG A 121 -19.77 3.05 -10.36
C ARG A 121 -19.41 3.46 -8.94
N ALA A 122 -19.91 4.63 -8.56
CA ALA A 122 -19.82 5.18 -7.22
C ALA A 122 -21.15 5.83 -6.83
N TRP A 123 -21.53 5.68 -5.56
CA TRP A 123 -22.75 6.28 -5.01
C TRP A 123 -22.59 6.56 -3.52
N ASN A 124 -23.41 7.48 -3.02
CA ASN A 124 -23.54 7.75 -1.60
C ASN A 124 -24.75 7.03 -1.02
N GLU A 125 -24.71 6.69 0.26
CA GLU A 125 -25.84 6.06 0.95
C GLU A 125 -26.20 6.87 2.20
N ARG A 126 -27.48 6.86 2.61
CA ARG A 126 -27.89 7.51 3.87
C ARG A 126 -27.59 6.63 5.10
N LEU A 127 -27.76 5.33 4.93
CA LEU A 127 -27.34 4.26 5.84
C LEU A 127 -26.76 3.13 4.97
N PRO A 128 -25.96 2.21 5.50
CA PRO A 128 -25.42 1.12 4.70
C PRO A 128 -26.51 0.36 3.92
N GLY A 129 -26.47 0.45 2.59
CA GLY A 129 -27.45 -0.14 1.69
C GLY A 129 -28.81 0.57 1.65
N VAL A 130 -28.92 1.86 1.99
CA VAL A 130 -30.18 2.60 2.04
C VAL A 130 -30.09 3.93 1.30
N ASP A 131 -31.09 4.23 0.49
CA ASP A 131 -31.26 5.47 -0.29
C ASP A 131 -30.00 5.84 -1.10
N PRO A 132 -29.56 4.99 -2.05
CA PRO A 132 -28.37 5.25 -2.84
C PRO A 132 -28.54 6.48 -3.75
N THR A 133 -27.50 7.30 -3.85
CA THR A 133 -27.43 8.47 -4.74
C THR A 133 -26.15 8.40 -5.57
N GLU A 134 -26.28 8.23 -6.89
CA GLU A 134 -25.11 8.17 -7.81
C GLU A 134 -24.24 9.42 -7.71
N VAL A 135 -22.93 9.22 -7.80
CA VAL A 135 -21.95 10.28 -7.99
C VAL A 135 -21.12 10.00 -9.24
N ASN A 136 -20.90 11.04 -10.04
CA ASN A 136 -20.10 10.93 -11.27
C ASN A 136 -18.69 11.45 -11.02
N GLY A 137 -17.67 10.73 -11.51
CA GLY A 137 -16.28 11.17 -11.46
C GLY A 137 -15.48 10.71 -10.24
N GLU A 138 -16.10 10.13 -9.22
CA GLU A 138 -15.43 9.71 -7.98
C GLU A 138 -15.09 8.21 -7.94
N VAL A 139 -15.35 7.47 -9.02
CA VAL A 139 -15.13 6.02 -9.08
C VAL A 139 -13.66 5.68 -8.86
N ALA A 140 -12.75 6.38 -9.53
CA ALA A 140 -11.32 6.11 -9.44
C ALA A 140 -10.81 6.32 -8.02
N GLU A 141 -11.07 7.50 -7.42
CA GLU A 141 -10.65 7.84 -6.06
C GLU A 141 -11.13 6.82 -5.02
N ARG A 142 -12.40 6.42 -5.11
CA ARG A 142 -12.97 5.44 -4.17
C ARG A 142 -12.40 4.05 -4.39
N THR A 143 -12.29 3.58 -5.63
CA THR A 143 -11.77 2.23 -5.93
C THR A 143 -10.28 2.07 -5.61
N GLN A 144 -9.48 3.14 -5.72
CA GLN A 144 -8.06 3.15 -5.32
C GLN A 144 -7.86 2.71 -3.85
N GLN A 145 -8.81 3.05 -2.95
CA GLN A 145 -8.76 2.65 -1.54
C GLN A 145 -8.70 1.12 -1.35
N ILE A 146 -9.21 0.34 -2.32
CA ILE A 146 -9.15 -1.12 -2.27
C ILE A 146 -7.69 -1.58 -2.31
N TRP A 147 -6.96 -1.10 -3.30
CA TRP A 147 -5.59 -1.52 -3.60
C TRP A 147 -4.55 -0.88 -2.70
N LEU A 148 -4.85 0.29 -2.13
CA LEU A 148 -3.98 0.97 -1.18
C LEU A 148 -3.78 0.16 0.11
N THR A 149 -4.73 -0.70 0.51
CA THR A 149 -4.59 -1.53 1.72
C THR A 149 -3.49 -2.60 1.61
N PRO A 150 -2.89 -3.06 2.73
CA PRO A 150 -1.89 -4.13 2.71
C PRO A 150 -2.41 -5.42 2.05
N HIS A 151 -3.68 -5.75 2.31
CA HIS A 151 -4.35 -6.93 1.74
C HIS A 151 -4.77 -6.70 0.27
N GLY A 152 -5.02 -5.44 -0.10
CA GLY A 152 -5.35 -5.05 -1.47
C GLY A 152 -4.18 -5.24 -2.42
N VAL A 153 -3.02 -4.65 -2.09
CA VAL A 153 -1.82 -4.76 -2.96
C VAL A 153 -1.37 -6.21 -3.13
N ILE A 154 -1.44 -7.05 -2.09
CA ILE A 154 -1.11 -8.47 -2.23
C ILE A 154 -2.14 -9.22 -3.07
N THR A 155 -3.42 -8.90 -2.94
CA THR A 155 -4.46 -9.51 -3.78
C THR A 155 -4.28 -9.12 -5.24
N ALA A 156 -3.95 -7.85 -5.51
CA ALA A 156 -3.59 -7.39 -6.85
C ALA A 156 -2.39 -8.16 -7.42
N ALA A 157 -1.33 -8.36 -6.63
CA ALA A 157 -0.15 -9.12 -7.04
C ALA A 157 -0.46 -10.59 -7.35
N VAL A 158 -1.25 -11.25 -6.50
CA VAL A 158 -1.67 -12.65 -6.70
C VAL A 158 -2.54 -12.81 -7.94
N HIS A 159 -3.39 -11.84 -8.26
CA HIS A 159 -4.27 -11.89 -9.43
C HIS A 159 -3.60 -11.39 -10.72
N ASN A 160 -2.51 -10.64 -10.62
CA ASN A 160 -1.76 -10.10 -11.76
C ASN A 160 -0.26 -10.46 -11.73
N PRO A 161 0.12 -11.74 -11.59
CA PRO A 161 1.52 -12.12 -11.35
C PRO A 161 2.48 -11.71 -12.48
N ASN A 162 1.97 -11.58 -13.72
CA ASN A 162 2.78 -11.17 -14.86
C ASN A 162 3.10 -9.66 -14.90
N SER A 163 2.43 -8.85 -14.07
CA SER A 163 2.71 -7.41 -13.93
C SER A 163 3.49 -7.09 -12.66
N VAL A 164 3.90 -8.10 -11.89
CA VAL A 164 4.65 -7.89 -10.65
C VAL A 164 6.13 -7.71 -10.93
N THR A 165 6.74 -6.71 -10.30
CA THR A 165 8.19 -6.59 -10.15
C THR A 165 8.57 -6.58 -8.68
N VAL A 166 9.75 -7.11 -8.37
CA VAL A 166 10.31 -7.06 -7.02
C VAL A 166 11.73 -6.53 -7.10
N ASP A 167 11.99 -5.49 -6.32
CA ASP A 167 13.29 -4.86 -6.16
C ASP A 167 13.73 -4.91 -4.70
N ASN A 168 15.02 -4.70 -4.47
CA ASN A 168 15.56 -4.47 -3.13
C ASN A 168 16.36 -3.17 -3.13
N VAL A 169 15.92 -2.20 -2.33
CA VAL A 169 16.56 -0.89 -2.22
C VAL A 169 17.03 -0.72 -0.78
N SER A 170 18.34 -0.65 -0.60
CA SER A 170 18.96 -0.48 0.73
C SER A 170 18.51 -1.50 1.77
N GLY A 171 18.25 -2.75 1.35
CA GLY A 171 17.79 -3.83 2.23
C GLY A 171 16.27 -3.91 2.41
N GLN A 172 15.51 -2.94 1.88
CA GLN A 172 14.05 -2.98 1.88
C GLN A 172 13.53 -3.61 0.58
N THR A 173 12.65 -4.61 0.70
CA THR A 173 11.96 -5.20 -0.45
C THR A 173 10.84 -4.27 -0.93
N ILE A 174 10.81 -4.02 -2.23
CA ILE A 174 9.79 -3.22 -2.91
C ILE A 174 9.07 -4.14 -3.90
N LEU A 175 7.77 -4.28 -3.74
CA LEU A 175 6.88 -5.03 -4.64
C LEU A 175 6.03 -4.04 -5.41
N SER A 176 6.05 -4.08 -6.74
CA SER A 176 5.18 -3.25 -7.58
C SER A 176 4.24 -4.14 -8.39
N VAL A 177 3.00 -3.72 -8.58
CA VAL A 177 2.01 -4.43 -9.40
C VAL A 177 1.15 -3.45 -10.17
N GLU A 178 0.87 -3.77 -11.44
CA GLU A 178 -0.16 -3.06 -12.21
C GLU A 178 -1.51 -3.77 -12.07
N VAL A 179 -2.54 -3.02 -11.69
CA VAL A 179 -3.95 -3.48 -11.62
C VAL A 179 -4.86 -2.42 -12.23
N ASP A 180 -5.67 -2.78 -13.22
CA ASP A 180 -6.60 -1.87 -13.91
C ASP A 180 -5.97 -0.55 -14.43
N GLY A 181 -4.69 -0.60 -14.82
CA GLY A 181 -3.93 0.58 -15.29
C GLY A 181 -3.41 1.49 -14.17
N LEU A 182 -3.52 1.05 -12.92
CA LEU A 182 -2.97 1.69 -11.74
C LEU A 182 -1.72 0.93 -11.27
N SER A 183 -0.61 1.65 -11.16
CA SER A 183 0.62 1.15 -10.55
C SER A 183 0.53 1.27 -9.03
N VAL A 184 0.62 0.14 -8.33
CA VAL A 184 0.56 0.07 -6.87
C VAL A 184 1.88 -0.50 -6.37
N VAL A 185 2.55 0.23 -5.49
CA VAL A 185 3.88 -0.12 -4.98
C VAL A 185 3.82 -0.31 -3.47
N ALA A 186 4.29 -1.45 -2.99
CA ALA A 186 4.43 -1.78 -1.58
C ALA A 186 5.90 -1.84 -1.16
N ARG A 187 6.24 -1.11 -0.10
CA ARG A 187 7.52 -1.22 0.60
C ARG A 187 7.33 -2.09 1.83
N LEU A 188 8.06 -3.20 1.93
CA LEU A 188 7.85 -4.19 2.99
C LEU A 188 8.66 -3.85 4.26
N ASP A 189 8.14 -4.25 5.42
CA ASP A 189 8.83 -4.27 6.71
C ASP A 189 9.71 -5.51 6.86
N GLU A 190 10.42 -5.62 7.99
CA GLU A 190 11.30 -6.76 8.29
C GLU A 190 10.58 -8.10 8.48
N ASN A 191 9.25 -8.10 8.54
CA ASN A 191 8.39 -9.28 8.65
C ASN A 191 7.66 -9.57 7.34
N SER A 192 8.09 -8.97 6.22
CA SER A 192 7.47 -9.09 4.89
C SER A 192 6.04 -8.56 4.82
N ARG A 193 5.65 -7.60 5.66
CA ARG A 193 4.33 -6.94 5.58
C ARG A 193 4.46 -5.56 4.93
N PRO A 194 3.47 -5.08 4.17
CA PRO A 194 3.50 -3.73 3.63
C PRO A 194 3.61 -2.67 4.75
N ALA A 195 4.74 -1.99 4.84
CA ALA A 195 4.96 -0.84 5.71
C ALA A 195 4.43 0.45 5.07
N VAL A 196 4.58 0.56 3.75
CA VAL A 196 3.99 1.63 2.95
C VAL A 196 3.38 1.01 1.70
N VAL A 197 2.22 1.50 1.28
CA VAL A 197 1.66 1.27 -0.06
C VAL A 197 1.43 2.62 -0.71
N GLU A 198 1.83 2.78 -1.96
CA GLU A 198 1.74 4.04 -2.68
C GLU A 198 1.28 3.85 -4.11
N MET A 199 0.70 4.91 -4.67
CA MET A 199 0.25 4.98 -6.06
C MET A 199 0.22 6.43 -6.52
N MET A 200 0.42 6.65 -7.82
CA MET A 200 0.16 7.95 -8.45
C MET A 200 -1.33 8.06 -8.77
N ILE A 201 -1.96 9.17 -8.39
CA ILE A 201 -3.38 9.44 -8.63
C ILE A 201 -3.55 10.78 -9.37
N ASP A 202 -4.66 10.93 -10.09
CA ASP A 202 -5.10 12.21 -10.64
C ASP A 202 -6.05 12.89 -9.65
N HIS A 203 -5.55 13.88 -8.92
CA HIS A 203 -6.32 14.61 -7.91
C HIS A 203 -6.91 15.89 -8.52
N PRO A 204 -8.20 16.21 -8.32
CA PRO A 204 -8.89 17.32 -8.99
C PRO A 204 -8.22 18.69 -8.78
N VAL A 205 -7.55 18.88 -7.64
CA VAL A 205 -6.87 20.15 -7.29
C VAL A 205 -5.35 20.10 -7.52
N LEU A 206 -4.71 18.94 -7.32
CA LEU A 206 -3.24 18.82 -7.33
C LEU A 206 -2.70 18.27 -8.66
N GLY A 207 -3.57 17.76 -9.53
CA GLY A 207 -3.20 16.98 -10.70
C GLY A 207 -2.59 15.64 -10.31
N GLU A 208 -1.67 15.15 -11.14
CA GLU A 208 -0.90 13.93 -10.87
C GLU A 208 -0.07 14.09 -9.59
N THR A 209 -0.42 13.31 -8.56
CA THR A 209 0.18 13.41 -7.23
C THR A 209 0.34 12.03 -6.59
N LEU A 210 1.32 11.91 -5.71
CA LEU A 210 1.56 10.67 -4.97
C LEU A 210 0.59 10.56 -3.79
N LEU A 211 -0.12 9.44 -3.72
CA LEU A 211 -0.87 8.99 -2.55
C LEU A 211 -0.08 7.87 -1.88
N GLU A 212 0.31 8.07 -0.63
CA GLU A 212 1.02 7.09 0.19
C GLU A 212 0.19 6.71 1.40
N ALA A 213 0.22 5.44 1.80
CA ALA A 213 -0.37 4.94 3.03
C ALA A 213 0.68 4.18 3.84
N GLU A 214 0.99 4.70 5.02
CA GLU A 214 1.90 4.09 5.99
C GLU A 214 1.11 3.24 7.00
N TYR A 215 1.65 2.05 7.29
CA TYR A 215 1.02 1.02 8.11
C TYR A 215 1.97 0.59 9.22
N THR A 216 1.54 0.77 10.48
CA THR A 216 2.36 0.41 11.64
C THR A 216 1.56 -0.34 12.70
N GLY A 217 2.30 -1.01 13.60
CA GLY A 217 1.72 -1.73 14.72
C GLY A 217 0.78 -2.86 14.28
N TYR A 218 1.21 -3.70 13.34
CA TYR A 218 0.45 -4.88 12.92
C TYR A 218 0.09 -5.77 14.12
N ILE A 219 -1.21 -6.08 14.23
CA ILE A 219 -1.79 -6.92 15.28
C ILE A 219 -2.52 -8.10 14.61
N ASP A 220 -2.48 -9.26 15.25
CA ASP A 220 -3.28 -10.42 14.87
C ASP A 220 -4.69 -10.31 15.48
N TRP A 221 -5.64 -9.80 14.70
CA TRP A 221 -7.02 -9.56 15.12
C TRP A 221 -7.93 -10.66 14.56
N PRO A 222 -8.88 -11.24 15.31
CA PRO A 222 -8.96 -11.58 16.74
C PRO A 222 -8.15 -12.86 17.10
N ILE A 223 -6.83 -12.85 16.86
CA ILE A 223 -5.92 -14.00 17.01
C ILE A 223 -6.30 -15.18 16.11
N LEU A 224 -6.17 -14.99 14.81
CA LEU A 224 -6.44 -16.00 13.78
C LEU A 224 -5.25 -16.17 12.82
N ASP A 225 -4.08 -15.69 13.21
CA ASP A 225 -2.90 -15.58 12.36
C ASP A 225 -3.20 -14.76 11.10
N VAL A 226 -3.89 -13.62 11.28
CA VAL A 226 -4.16 -12.61 10.23
C VAL A 226 -3.82 -11.23 10.77
N TYR A 227 -2.82 -10.61 10.15
CA TYR A 227 -2.21 -9.40 10.65
C TYR A 227 -2.72 -8.17 9.92
N PHE A 228 -3.24 -7.21 10.67
CA PHE A 228 -3.68 -5.92 10.15
C PHE A 228 -3.07 -4.77 10.98
N PRO A 229 -2.66 -3.65 10.37
CA PRO A 229 -2.07 -2.52 11.09
C PRO A 229 -3.05 -1.93 12.11
N SER A 230 -2.52 -1.45 13.23
CA SER A 230 -3.30 -0.70 14.23
C SER A 230 -3.27 0.81 14.00
N ASN A 231 -2.33 1.30 13.18
CA ASN A 231 -2.24 2.71 12.80
C ASN A 231 -2.06 2.81 11.29
N ILE A 232 -2.82 3.73 10.70
CA ILE A 232 -2.81 4.03 9.27
C ILE A 232 -2.60 5.54 9.13
N VAL A 233 -1.64 5.94 8.30
CA VAL A 233 -1.45 7.35 7.94
C VAL A 233 -1.43 7.48 6.43
N HIS A 234 -2.35 8.24 5.85
CA HIS A 234 -2.29 8.56 4.42
C HIS A 234 -1.66 9.93 4.22
N ARG A 235 -0.86 10.05 3.15
CA ARG A 235 -0.28 11.30 2.69
C ARG A 235 -0.60 11.53 1.22
N LEU A 236 -0.96 12.76 0.89
CA LEU A 236 -1.19 13.21 -0.47
C LEU A 236 -0.22 14.34 -0.79
N GLY A 237 0.70 14.12 -1.74
CA GLY A 237 1.74 15.10 -2.05
C GLY A 237 2.63 15.45 -0.84
N GLY A 238 2.77 14.52 0.11
CA GLY A 238 3.53 14.70 1.36
C GLY A 238 2.71 15.22 2.55
N GLU A 239 1.54 15.81 2.32
CA GLU A 239 0.65 16.32 3.38
C GLU A 239 -0.19 15.18 3.97
N VAL A 240 -0.33 15.14 5.30
CA VAL A 240 -1.16 14.13 5.98
C VAL A 240 -2.63 14.37 5.66
N VAL A 241 -3.32 13.39 5.07
CA VAL A 241 -4.75 13.48 4.73
C VAL A 241 -5.63 12.56 5.56
N LEU A 242 -5.03 11.54 6.18
CA LEU A 242 -5.71 10.65 7.13
C LEU A 242 -4.71 10.22 8.20
N GLU A 243 -5.13 10.25 9.46
CA GLU A 243 -4.52 9.48 10.53
C GLU A 243 -5.64 8.67 11.19
N MET A 244 -5.47 7.35 11.27
CA MET A 244 -6.48 6.46 11.83
C MET A 244 -5.84 5.47 12.81
N THR A 245 -6.40 5.41 14.01
CA THR A 245 -6.21 4.31 14.93
C THR A 245 -7.31 3.28 14.69
N VAL A 246 -6.90 2.06 14.33
CA VAL A 246 -7.81 0.93 14.07
C VAL A 246 -8.22 0.31 15.41
N SER A 247 -9.53 0.24 15.65
CA SER A 247 -10.12 -0.36 16.85
C SER A 247 -10.50 -1.82 16.64
N ASP A 248 -10.90 -2.18 15.42
CA ASP A 248 -11.44 -3.50 15.09
C ASP A 248 -11.07 -3.91 13.67
N PHE A 249 -10.91 -5.22 13.47
CA PHE A 249 -10.66 -5.82 12.17
C PHE A 249 -11.36 -7.19 12.07
N TYR A 250 -11.95 -7.44 10.91
CA TYR A 250 -12.60 -8.69 10.56
C TYR A 250 -12.15 -9.14 9.17
N GLN A 251 -11.65 -10.37 9.10
CA GLN A 251 -11.39 -11.08 7.85
C GLN A 251 -12.63 -11.84 7.38
N ASN A 252 -12.88 -11.84 6.08
CA ASN A 252 -14.04 -12.47 5.45
C ASN A 252 -15.41 -12.16 6.13
N PRO A 253 -15.68 -10.92 6.59
CA PRO A 253 -16.99 -10.58 7.15
C PRO A 253 -18.05 -10.59 6.06
N TYR A 254 -19.32 -10.65 6.49
CA TYR A 254 -20.45 -10.46 5.59
C TYR A 254 -20.59 -8.98 5.22
N VAL A 255 -19.89 -8.57 4.15
CA VAL A 255 -20.01 -7.25 3.52
C VAL A 255 -20.54 -7.41 2.09
N ILE A 256 -21.58 -6.65 1.77
CA ILE A 256 -22.24 -6.70 0.46
C ILE A 256 -22.41 -5.31 -0.14
N PHE A 257 -22.37 -5.26 -1.47
CA PHE A 257 -22.37 -4.04 -2.28
C PHE A 257 -23.46 -4.13 -3.36
N PRO A 258 -24.74 -4.25 -2.98
CA PRO A 258 -25.84 -4.27 -3.95
C PRO A 258 -25.82 -3.01 -4.80
N THR A 259 -26.07 -3.14 -6.11
CA THR A 259 -26.11 -1.96 -6.98
C THR A 259 -27.30 -1.06 -6.61
N PRO A 260 -27.26 0.24 -6.93
CA PRO A 260 -28.35 1.16 -6.61
C PRO A 260 -29.72 0.70 -7.11
N GLU A 261 -29.81 0.03 -8.27
CA GLU A 261 -31.09 -0.51 -8.76
C GLU A 261 -31.67 -1.61 -7.87
N LEU A 262 -30.82 -2.43 -7.24
CA LEU A 262 -31.26 -3.48 -6.32
C LEU A 262 -31.73 -2.88 -5.00
N LEU A 263 -31.04 -1.85 -4.50
CA LEU A 263 -31.38 -1.15 -3.27
C LEU A 263 -32.71 -0.39 -3.39
N SER A 264 -32.95 0.31 -4.50
CA SER A 264 -34.21 1.03 -4.71
C SER A 264 -35.42 0.09 -4.85
N ARG A 265 -35.20 -1.17 -5.24
CA ARG A 265 -36.28 -2.19 -5.36
C ARG A 265 -36.64 -2.84 -4.03
N SER A 266 -35.71 -2.92 -3.08
CA SER A 266 -35.99 -3.53 -1.75
C SER A 266 -36.83 -2.65 -0.82
N LEU A 267 -37.09 -1.40 -1.21
CA LEU A 267 -37.90 -0.43 -0.46
C LEU A 267 -39.36 -0.33 -0.96
N GLN A 268 -39.75 -1.13 -1.96
CA GLN A 268 -41.14 -1.27 -2.45
C GLN A 268 -41.76 -2.56 -1.93
#